data_AF-A0A3T0RSG9-F1
#
_entry.id   AF-A0A3T0RSG9-F1
#
_cell.length_a   1.000
_cell.length_b   1.000
_cell.length_c   1.000
_cell.angle_alpha   90.00
_cell.angle_beta   90.00
_cell.angle_gamma   90.00
#
_symmetry.space_group_name_H-M   'P 1'
#
loop_
_entity.id
_entity.type
_entity.pdbx_description
1 polymer ?
#
loop_
_entity_poly.entity_id
_entity_poly.type
_entity_poly.pdbx_seq_one_letter_code
_entity_poly.pdbx_strand_id
1 'polypeptide(L)'
;MNKGTLTNTNLRKEIPMLNRLLPILIVNLIVISGYANNECNTLPECQQLRTQLVNSLAAVDARIQVLQPSPQFGNIVTTGDLNNKYYIMTQAEAIRYCKDSKKVQQPAHLPSARELAQFASRQCTFDILGKEPCGAAGISETMKEGYSLVHAKNADGKVDSFYFSYAGYNRPFGIFNYPAIWSSSGYVFNPEFQPFRFNGKLGEIEYIDDFKSIYGIVLCVLGQ
;
A
#
# COMPACT_ATOMS: atom_id res chain seq x y z
N MET A 1 1.06 -43.92 -20.66
CA MET A 1 0.82 -42.79 -21.57
C MET A 1 -0.19 -41.85 -20.93
N ASN A 2 0.23 -40.64 -20.54
CA ASN A 2 -0.64 -39.48 -20.43
C ASN A 2 0.26 -38.24 -20.31
N LYS A 3 0.38 -37.49 -21.40
CA LYS A 3 1.03 -36.17 -21.44
C LYS A 3 -0.03 -35.14 -21.04
N GLY A 4 0.05 -34.63 -19.81
CA GLY A 4 -0.77 -33.52 -19.35
C GLY A 4 -0.22 -32.20 -19.86
N THR A 5 -0.96 -31.55 -20.76
CA THR A 5 -0.69 -30.24 -21.33
C THR A 5 -0.86 -29.15 -20.25
N LEU A 6 0.22 -28.49 -19.85
CA LEU A 6 0.16 -27.26 -19.03
C LEU A 6 -0.26 -26.10 -19.94
N THR A 7 -1.49 -25.62 -19.77
CA THR A 7 -1.99 -24.42 -20.45
C THR A 7 -1.34 -23.17 -19.89
N ASN A 8 -0.66 -22.47 -20.77
CA ASN A 8 0.17 -21.29 -20.54
C ASN A 8 -0.68 -20.01 -20.52
N THR A 9 -1.44 -19.78 -19.44
CA THR A 9 -2.34 -18.62 -19.30
C THR A 9 -1.77 -17.50 -18.43
N ASN A 10 -0.75 -17.75 -17.62
CA ASN A 10 -0.14 -16.73 -16.76
C ASN A 10 0.89 -15.83 -17.47
N LEU A 11 1.48 -16.26 -18.60
CA LEU A 11 2.44 -15.42 -19.34
C LEU A 11 1.80 -14.23 -20.07
N ARG A 12 0.48 -14.18 -20.26
CA ARG A 12 -0.16 -13.10 -21.05
C ARG A 12 -0.43 -11.81 -20.28
N LYS A 13 -0.45 -11.82 -18.94
CA LYS A 13 -0.74 -10.63 -18.13
C LYS A 13 0.50 -9.81 -17.75
N GLU A 14 1.71 -10.38 -17.82
CA GLU A 14 2.96 -9.68 -17.51
C GLU A 14 3.55 -8.89 -18.69
N ILE A 15 3.22 -9.29 -19.93
CA ILE A 15 3.69 -8.65 -21.18
C ILE A 15 3.33 -7.15 -21.31
N PRO A 16 2.12 -6.67 -20.93
CA PRO A 16 1.79 -5.26 -21.08
C PRO A 16 2.53 -4.33 -20.09
N MET A 17 2.94 -4.82 -18.92
CA MET A 17 3.76 -4.03 -17.98
C MET A 17 5.21 -3.94 -18.44
N LEU A 18 5.79 -5.05 -18.90
CA LEU A 18 7.18 -5.09 -19.37
C LEU A 18 7.40 -4.16 -20.57
N ASN A 19 6.46 -4.14 -21.53
CA ASN A 19 6.52 -3.25 -22.71
C ASN A 19 6.39 -1.75 -22.40
N ARG A 20 5.81 -1.36 -21.25
CA ARG A 20 5.73 0.04 -20.81
C ARG A 20 6.97 0.49 -20.03
N LEU A 21 7.61 -0.45 -19.33
CA LEU A 21 8.80 -0.21 -18.50
C LEU A 21 10.10 -0.24 -19.32
N LEU A 22 10.15 -1.09 -20.36
CA LEU A 22 11.35 -1.28 -21.19
C LEU A 22 11.91 0.03 -21.76
N PRO A 23 11.11 0.93 -22.38
CA PRO A 23 11.64 2.17 -22.94
C PRO A 23 12.23 3.10 -21.88
N ILE A 24 11.66 3.10 -20.67
CA ILE A 24 12.04 4.00 -19.58
C ILE A 24 13.30 3.48 -18.87
N LEU A 25 13.37 2.17 -18.62
CA LEU A 25 14.58 1.51 -18.14
C LEU A 25 15.72 1.71 -19.14
N ILE A 26 15.46 1.57 -20.44
CA ILE A 26 16.44 1.82 -21.50
C ILE A 26 16.90 3.30 -21.48
N VAL A 27 16.00 4.28 -21.38
CA VAL A 27 16.40 5.71 -21.31
C VAL A 27 17.25 5.99 -20.06
N ASN A 28 16.85 5.49 -18.89
CA ASN A 28 17.63 5.68 -17.66
C ASN A 28 18.98 4.93 -17.71
N LEU A 29 19.03 3.72 -18.25
CA LEU A 29 20.28 2.98 -18.44
C LEU A 29 21.18 3.67 -19.46
N ILE A 30 20.66 4.21 -20.56
CA ILE A 30 21.44 4.95 -21.56
C ILE A 30 22.05 6.21 -20.94
N VAL A 31 21.29 6.95 -20.15
CA VAL A 31 21.79 8.10 -19.40
C VAL A 31 22.89 7.68 -18.41
N ILE A 32 22.73 6.56 -17.71
CA ILE A 32 23.76 6.08 -16.76
C ILE A 32 25.01 5.55 -17.50
N SER A 33 24.85 4.81 -18.59
CA SER A 33 25.96 4.21 -19.35
C SER A 33 26.73 5.22 -20.19
N GLY A 34 26.09 6.31 -20.65
CA GLY A 34 26.76 7.39 -21.37
C GLY A 34 27.73 8.17 -20.49
N TYR A 35 27.49 8.21 -19.18
CA TYR A 35 28.33 8.91 -18.20
C TYR A 35 29.42 8.02 -17.57
N ALA A 36 29.28 6.69 -17.61
CA ALA A 36 30.30 5.77 -17.09
C ALA A 36 31.59 5.75 -17.94
N ASN A 37 31.56 6.27 -19.17
CA ASN A 37 32.73 6.35 -20.05
C ASN A 37 33.62 7.58 -19.83
N ASN A 38 33.21 8.52 -18.96
CA ASN A 38 34.06 9.58 -18.44
C ASN A 38 34.09 9.45 -16.93
N GLU A 39 35.13 8.82 -16.39
CA GLU A 39 35.42 8.86 -14.96
C GLU A 39 35.35 10.33 -14.49
N CYS A 40 34.63 10.60 -13.40
CA CYS A 40 34.58 11.95 -12.85
C CYS A 40 36.04 12.39 -12.58
N ASN A 41 36.47 13.53 -13.11
CA ASN A 41 37.86 13.95 -12.96
C ASN A 41 38.02 14.94 -11.80
N THR A 42 36.92 15.49 -11.31
CA THR A 42 36.92 16.43 -10.18
C THR A 42 35.86 16.08 -9.13
N LEU A 43 36.13 16.45 -7.87
CA LEU A 43 35.20 16.25 -6.75
C LEU A 43 33.80 16.87 -7.01
N PRO A 44 33.67 18.09 -7.58
CA PRO A 44 32.37 18.66 -7.92
C PRO A 44 31.59 17.84 -8.95
N GLU A 45 32.25 17.32 -9.99
CA GLU A 45 31.61 16.46 -11.00
C GLU A 45 31.06 15.18 -10.38
N CYS A 46 31.83 14.54 -9.49
CA CYS A 46 31.38 13.36 -8.76
C CYS A 46 30.18 13.63 -7.85
N GLN A 47 30.17 14.78 -7.16
CA GLN A 47 29.05 15.17 -6.30
C GLN A 47 27.78 15.48 -7.11
N GLN A 48 27.93 16.12 -8.26
CA GLN A 48 26.83 16.39 -9.18
C GLN A 48 26.25 15.08 -9.74
N LEU A 49 27.11 14.15 -10.16
CA LEU A 49 26.71 12.84 -10.66
C LEU A 49 26.00 12.01 -9.59
N ARG A 50 26.51 11.99 -8.35
CA ARG A 50 25.86 11.32 -7.22
C ARG A 50 24.46 11.88 -6.97
N THR A 51 24.30 13.20 -6.99
CA THR A 51 23.01 13.87 -6.79
C THR A 51 22.02 13.51 -7.90
N GLN A 52 22.47 13.51 -9.16
CA GLN A 52 21.65 13.10 -10.30
C GLN A 52 21.23 11.63 -10.21
N LEU A 53 22.13 10.73 -9.79
CA LEU A 53 21.83 9.32 -9.62
C LEU A 53 20.79 9.08 -8.51
N VAL A 54 20.95 9.75 -7.36
CA VAL A 54 19.98 9.68 -6.24
C VAL A 54 18.61 10.20 -6.69
N ASN A 55 18.57 11.33 -7.40
CA ASN A 55 17.32 11.88 -7.92
C ASN A 55 16.67 10.96 -8.96
N SER A 56 17.47 10.34 -9.82
CA SER A 56 16.97 9.40 -10.84
C SER A 56 16.44 8.12 -10.21
N LEU A 57 17.12 7.60 -9.19
CA LEU A 57 16.66 6.44 -8.43
C LEU A 57 15.35 6.74 -7.70
N ALA A 58 15.26 7.89 -7.04
CA ALA A 58 14.01 8.35 -6.40
C ALA A 58 12.86 8.50 -7.41
N ALA A 59 13.14 9.00 -8.62
CA ALA A 59 12.14 9.12 -9.68
C ALA A 59 11.70 7.75 -10.24
N VAL A 60 12.61 6.77 -10.32
CA VAL A 60 12.28 5.39 -10.69
C VAL A 60 11.44 4.74 -9.59
N ASP A 61 11.81 4.88 -8.32
CA ASP A 61 11.05 4.33 -7.19
C ASP A 61 9.64 4.92 -7.12
N ALA A 62 9.49 6.24 -7.28
CA ALA A 62 8.19 6.89 -7.33
C ALA A 62 7.32 6.38 -8.51
N ARG A 63 7.94 6.10 -9.67
CA ARG A 63 7.22 5.54 -10.83
C ARG A 63 6.88 4.07 -10.66
N ILE A 64 7.75 3.28 -10.03
CA ILE A 64 7.45 1.89 -9.65
C ILE A 64 6.26 1.87 -8.71
N GLN A 65 6.19 2.77 -7.72
CA GLN A 65 5.03 2.88 -6.83
C GLN A 65 3.73 3.21 -7.58
N VAL A 66 3.76 4.07 -8.60
CA VAL A 66 2.59 4.38 -9.45
C VAL A 66 2.20 3.19 -10.34
N LEU A 67 3.17 2.35 -10.72
CA LEU A 67 2.97 1.17 -11.57
C LEU A 67 2.67 -0.11 -10.78
N GLN A 68 2.85 -0.11 -9.45
CA GLN A 68 2.40 -1.23 -8.64
C GLN A 68 0.90 -1.39 -8.86
N PRO A 69 0.44 -2.61 -9.21
CA PRO A 69 -0.99 -2.84 -9.34
C PRO A 69 -1.62 -2.43 -8.01
N SER A 70 -2.56 -1.50 -8.09
CA SER A 70 -3.36 -1.07 -6.95
C SER A 70 -3.74 -2.30 -6.13
N PRO A 71 -3.37 -2.38 -4.82
CA PRO A 71 -3.65 -3.55 -3.98
C PRO A 71 -5.10 -3.96 -4.12
N GLN A 72 -5.36 -5.23 -4.38
CA GLN A 72 -6.71 -5.73 -4.49
C GLN A 72 -7.24 -5.98 -3.09
N PHE A 73 -8.22 -5.20 -2.65
CA PHE A 73 -8.83 -5.40 -1.35
C PHE A 73 -9.94 -6.42 -1.48
N GLY A 74 -9.99 -7.36 -0.53
CA GLY A 74 -11.12 -8.26 -0.38
C GLY A 74 -12.34 -7.56 0.23
N ASN A 75 -13.34 -8.34 0.59
CA ASN A 75 -14.48 -7.84 1.37
C ASN A 75 -14.08 -7.66 2.84
N ILE A 76 -14.77 -6.75 3.53
CA ILE A 76 -14.67 -6.62 4.98
C ILE A 76 -15.21 -7.89 5.63
N VAL A 77 -14.48 -8.41 6.63
CA VAL A 77 -14.84 -9.66 7.30
C VAL A 77 -16.09 -9.47 8.17
N THR A 78 -17.08 -10.33 7.97
CA THR A 78 -18.34 -10.37 8.73
C THR A 78 -18.47 -11.65 9.54
N THR A 79 -19.27 -11.64 10.61
CA THR A 79 -19.59 -12.80 11.45
C THR A 79 -20.36 -13.90 10.70
N GLY A 80 -20.97 -13.57 9.56
CA GLY A 80 -21.79 -14.50 8.78
C GLY A 80 -23.13 -14.84 9.42
N ASP A 81 -23.50 -14.15 10.51
CA ASP A 81 -24.83 -14.25 11.11
C ASP A 81 -25.89 -13.46 10.32
N LEU A 82 -27.16 -13.68 10.63
CA LEU A 82 -28.31 -13.02 9.98
C LEU A 82 -28.27 -11.48 10.04
N ASN A 83 -27.40 -10.89 10.87
CA ASN A 83 -27.26 -9.46 11.03
C ASN A 83 -26.04 -8.87 10.29
N ASN A 84 -25.24 -9.71 9.60
CA ASN A 84 -24.01 -9.32 8.91
C ASN A 84 -23.12 -8.40 9.77
N LYS A 85 -23.00 -8.69 11.06
CA LYS A 85 -22.16 -7.88 11.95
C LYS A 85 -20.69 -8.01 11.53
N TYR A 86 -19.91 -6.96 11.70
CA TYR A 86 -18.49 -7.02 11.40
C TYR A 86 -17.78 -7.91 12.39
N TYR A 87 -16.84 -8.71 11.90
CA TYR A 87 -15.98 -9.50 12.76
C TYR A 87 -14.84 -8.60 13.25
N ILE A 88 -14.91 -8.22 14.52
CA ILE A 88 -13.96 -7.30 15.14
C ILE A 88 -12.92 -8.09 15.93
N MET A 89 -11.65 -7.81 15.73
CA MET A 89 -10.55 -8.54 16.38
C MET A 89 -9.37 -7.62 16.70
N THR A 90 -8.41 -8.11 17.48
CA THR A 90 -7.14 -7.42 17.73
C THR A 90 -6.28 -7.39 16.45
N GLN A 91 -5.30 -6.48 16.38
CA GLN A 91 -4.39 -6.42 15.23
C GLN A 91 -3.66 -7.76 15.00
N ALA A 92 -3.18 -8.40 16.07
CA ALA A 92 -2.48 -9.68 15.98
C ALA A 92 -3.37 -10.81 15.44
N GLU A 93 -4.66 -10.82 15.81
CA GLU A 93 -5.64 -11.72 15.23
C GLU A 93 -5.92 -11.41 13.76
N ALA A 94 -6.03 -10.12 13.40
CA ALA A 94 -6.25 -9.69 12.02
C ALA A 94 -5.10 -10.10 11.09
N ILE A 95 -3.86 -9.97 11.56
CA ILE A 95 -2.66 -10.44 10.84
C ILE A 95 -2.74 -11.95 10.61
N ARG A 96 -3.10 -12.73 11.64
CA ARG A 96 -3.24 -14.19 11.52
C ARG A 96 -4.39 -14.56 10.60
N TYR A 97 -5.52 -13.87 10.68
CA TYR A 97 -6.71 -14.11 9.87
C TYR A 97 -6.39 -13.98 8.38
N CYS A 98 -5.79 -12.87 7.95
CA CYS A 98 -5.50 -12.64 6.54
C CYS A 98 -4.45 -13.61 5.98
N LYS A 99 -3.57 -14.18 6.81
CA LYS A 99 -2.56 -15.17 6.40
C LYS A 99 -3.07 -16.62 6.39
N ASP A 100 -4.20 -16.90 7.04
CA ASP A 100 -4.73 -18.27 7.16
C ASP A 100 -5.43 -18.68 5.87
N SER A 101 -4.81 -19.62 5.13
CA SER A 101 -5.33 -20.16 3.87
C SER A 101 -6.66 -20.93 4.03
N LYS A 102 -7.05 -21.28 5.26
CA LYS A 102 -8.39 -21.84 5.54
C LYS A 102 -9.46 -20.76 5.66
N LYS A 103 -9.06 -19.49 5.88
CA LYS A 103 -9.96 -18.34 6.02
C LYS A 103 -10.01 -17.49 4.75
N VAL A 104 -8.87 -17.33 4.08
CA VAL A 104 -8.76 -16.60 2.82
C VAL A 104 -8.27 -17.55 1.73
N GLN A 105 -9.08 -17.78 0.70
CA GLN A 105 -8.84 -18.81 -0.33
C GLN A 105 -7.66 -18.52 -1.27
N GLN A 106 -7.00 -17.36 -1.12
CA GLN A 106 -5.86 -16.94 -1.92
C GLN A 106 -4.82 -16.27 -1.02
N PRO A 107 -3.54 -16.18 -1.45
CA PRO A 107 -2.52 -15.45 -0.72
C PRO A 107 -3.00 -14.03 -0.37
N ALA A 108 -2.91 -13.71 0.91
CA ALA A 108 -3.42 -12.47 1.44
C ALA A 108 -2.63 -12.01 2.67
N HIS A 109 -2.70 -10.72 2.93
CA HIS A 109 -2.11 -10.08 4.10
C HIS A 109 -3.02 -8.98 4.63
N LEU A 110 -2.77 -8.59 5.88
CA LEU A 110 -3.38 -7.40 6.46
C LEU A 110 -2.70 -6.17 5.85
N PRO A 111 -3.45 -5.17 5.33
CA PRO A 111 -2.88 -4.05 4.60
C PRO A 111 -1.89 -3.27 5.46
N SER A 112 -0.83 -2.80 4.84
CA SER A 112 0.06 -1.78 5.41
C SER A 112 -0.62 -0.41 5.51
N ALA A 113 0.01 0.52 6.22
CA ALA A 113 -0.46 1.91 6.32
C ALA A 113 -0.55 2.57 4.93
N ARG A 114 0.42 2.30 4.04
CA ARG A 114 0.42 2.79 2.66
C ARG A 114 -0.74 2.22 1.86
N GLU A 115 -1.00 0.92 1.97
CA GLU A 115 -2.12 0.30 1.26
C GLU A 115 -3.46 0.85 1.75
N LEU A 116 -3.62 1.09 3.06
CA LEU A 116 -4.81 1.78 3.59
C LEU A 116 -4.93 3.23 3.11
N ALA A 117 -3.82 3.96 2.99
CA ALA A 117 -3.83 5.30 2.40
C ALA A 117 -4.23 5.25 0.90
N GLN A 118 -3.76 4.25 0.16
CA GLN A 118 -4.21 4.00 -1.22
C GLN A 118 -5.69 3.62 -1.27
N PHE A 119 -6.19 2.84 -0.30
CA PHE A 119 -7.61 2.52 -0.16
C PHE A 119 -8.44 3.80 0.00
N ALA A 120 -8.04 4.69 0.92
CA ALA A 120 -8.72 5.97 1.16
C ALA A 120 -8.73 6.89 -0.07
N SER A 121 -7.68 6.83 -0.89
CA SER A 121 -7.50 7.66 -2.09
C SER A 121 -8.31 7.17 -3.31
N ARG A 122 -8.89 5.96 -3.25
CA ARG A 122 -9.61 5.39 -4.40
C ARG A 122 -11.02 5.97 -4.55
N GLN A 123 -11.51 5.92 -5.79
CA GLN A 123 -12.95 6.02 -6.05
C GLN A 123 -13.63 4.78 -5.45
N CYS A 124 -14.56 4.99 -4.52
CA CYS A 124 -15.36 3.91 -3.98
C CYS A 124 -16.35 3.50 -5.08
N THR A 125 -16.18 2.27 -5.57
CA THR A 125 -17.08 1.67 -6.57
C THR A 125 -18.09 0.76 -5.88
N PHE A 126 -19.22 0.61 -6.56
CA PHE A 126 -20.50 0.12 -6.06
C PHE A 126 -20.44 -1.25 -5.34
N ASP A 127 -19.49 -2.10 -5.69
CA ASP A 127 -19.43 -3.49 -5.20
C ASP A 127 -18.92 -3.61 -3.76
N ILE A 128 -18.33 -2.54 -3.21
CA ILE A 128 -17.94 -2.49 -1.79
C ILE A 128 -18.80 -1.45 -1.03
N LEU A 129 -19.15 -0.28 -1.60
CA LEU A 129 -19.61 0.88 -0.78
C LEU A 129 -20.58 1.93 -1.42
N GLY A 130 -21.18 1.70 -2.60
CA GLY A 130 -22.10 2.70 -3.22
C GLY A 130 -21.40 3.80 -4.08
N LYS A 131 -22.19 4.60 -4.81
CA LYS A 131 -21.78 5.44 -5.99
C LYS A 131 -21.10 6.76 -5.65
N GLU A 132 -20.29 6.85 -4.59
CA GLU A 132 -19.63 8.09 -4.22
C GLU A 132 -18.10 7.93 -4.11
N PRO A 133 -17.29 8.85 -4.67
CA PRO A 133 -15.85 8.75 -4.57
C PRO A 133 -15.39 9.00 -3.14
N CYS A 134 -14.68 8.04 -2.53
CA CYS A 134 -14.08 8.25 -1.21
C CYS A 134 -13.02 9.35 -1.20
N GLY A 135 -12.36 9.67 -2.32
CA GLY A 135 -11.93 11.04 -2.65
C GLY A 135 -10.78 11.69 -1.87
N ALA A 136 -10.07 10.97 -1.00
CA ALA A 136 -8.93 11.56 -0.28
C ALA A 136 -7.83 12.05 -1.24
N ALA A 137 -7.21 13.20 -0.92
CA ALA A 137 -6.09 13.79 -1.68
C ALA A 137 -4.87 12.86 -1.76
N GLY A 138 -4.74 11.94 -0.82
CA GLY A 138 -3.93 10.74 -0.96
C GLY A 138 -2.48 10.90 -0.54
N ILE A 139 -1.60 10.20 -1.24
CA ILE A 139 -0.19 10.05 -0.85
C ILE A 139 0.69 11.06 -1.60
N SER A 140 1.70 11.57 -0.89
CA SER A 140 2.81 12.33 -1.45
C SER A 140 4.13 11.81 -0.88
N GLU A 141 5.10 11.52 -1.74
CA GLU A 141 6.46 11.13 -1.29
C GLU A 141 7.26 12.33 -0.74
N THR A 142 6.78 13.55 -0.95
CA THR A 142 7.36 14.80 -0.44
C THR A 142 6.38 15.58 0.42
N MET A 143 6.90 16.39 1.34
CA MET A 143 6.11 17.24 2.22
C MET A 143 5.26 18.23 1.40
N LYS A 144 3.99 18.36 1.77
CA LYS A 144 3.03 19.30 1.19
C LYS A 144 2.16 19.89 2.29
N GLU A 145 1.68 21.11 2.07
CA GLU A 145 0.71 21.72 2.97
C GLU A 145 -0.55 20.84 3.08
N GLY A 146 -1.02 20.61 4.30
CA GLY A 146 -2.19 19.77 4.57
C GLY A 146 -1.96 18.26 4.50
N TYR A 147 -0.70 17.80 4.40
CA TYR A 147 -0.34 16.39 4.48
C TYR A 147 0.41 16.09 5.78
N SER A 148 0.04 15.01 6.45
CA SER A 148 0.68 14.51 7.68
C SER A 148 1.70 13.42 7.35
N LEU A 149 2.83 13.41 8.05
CA LEU A 149 3.82 12.35 7.92
C LEU A 149 3.30 11.05 8.54
N VAL A 150 3.25 10.00 7.72
CA VAL A 150 3.07 8.61 8.16
C VAL A 150 4.44 7.94 8.12
N HIS A 151 5.00 7.69 9.31
CA HIS A 151 6.30 7.04 9.47
C HIS A 151 6.09 5.64 10.05
N ALA A 152 5.98 4.65 9.16
CA ALA A 152 5.50 3.31 9.50
C ALA A 152 6.57 2.25 9.28
N LYS A 153 6.55 1.20 10.11
CA LYS A 153 7.33 -0.03 9.95
C LYS A 153 6.38 -1.16 9.57
N ASN A 154 6.58 -1.74 8.40
CA ASN A 154 5.74 -2.81 7.87
C ASN A 154 6.05 -4.16 8.56
N ALA A 155 5.17 -5.14 8.35
CA ALA A 155 5.30 -6.47 8.95
C ALA A 155 6.56 -7.24 8.50
N ASP A 156 7.18 -6.85 7.39
CA ASP A 156 8.47 -7.37 6.91
C ASP A 156 9.69 -6.68 7.56
N GLY A 157 9.44 -5.71 8.45
CA GLY A 157 10.46 -4.95 9.15
C GLY A 157 10.97 -3.72 8.40
N LYS A 158 10.55 -3.49 7.15
CA LYS A 158 10.98 -2.31 6.38
C LYS A 158 10.24 -1.06 6.84
N VAL A 159 10.96 0.05 6.86
CA VAL A 159 10.38 1.37 7.11
C VAL A 159 9.83 1.92 5.80
N ASP A 160 8.59 2.40 5.86
CA ASP A 160 7.87 3.06 4.77
C ASP A 160 7.36 4.40 5.28
N SER A 161 7.86 5.47 4.69
CA SER A 161 7.59 6.84 5.10
C SER A 161 6.97 7.60 3.95
N PHE A 162 5.82 8.22 4.19
CA PHE A 162 5.13 9.02 3.19
C PHE A 162 4.29 10.10 3.87
N TYR A 163 3.90 11.10 3.10
CA TYR A 163 2.95 12.11 3.53
C TYR A 163 1.57 11.73 3.03
N PHE A 164 0.55 11.86 3.88
CA PHE A 164 -0.83 11.53 3.53
C PHE A 164 -1.77 12.66 3.89
N SER A 165 -2.74 12.93 3.01
CA SER A 165 -3.84 13.85 3.29
C SER A 165 -5.18 13.18 3.04
N TYR A 166 -6.02 13.19 4.06
CA TYR A 166 -7.41 12.75 3.98
C TYR A 166 -8.34 13.85 3.45
N ALA A 167 -7.80 15.02 3.04
CA ALA A 167 -8.61 16.10 2.49
C ALA A 167 -9.44 15.62 1.28
N GLY A 168 -10.72 15.97 1.24
CA GLY A 168 -11.65 15.48 0.22
C GLY A 168 -12.19 14.07 0.49
N TYR A 169 -11.85 13.45 1.63
CA TYR A 169 -12.40 12.15 1.99
C TYR A 169 -13.92 12.21 2.20
N ASN A 170 -14.68 11.55 1.33
CA ASN A 170 -16.12 11.38 1.50
C ASN A 170 -16.40 10.07 2.21
N ARG A 171 -16.85 10.20 3.46
CA ARG A 171 -17.20 9.06 4.30
C ARG A 171 -18.33 8.25 3.66
N PRO A 172 -18.13 6.95 3.37
CA PRO A 172 -19.21 6.08 2.93
C PRO A 172 -20.24 5.92 4.05
N PHE A 173 -21.53 6.09 3.72
CA PHE A 173 -22.61 5.76 4.63
C PHE A 173 -22.58 4.27 4.99
N GLY A 174 -22.87 3.93 6.25
CA GLY A 174 -22.93 2.55 6.72
C GLY A 174 -21.64 2.04 7.36
N ILE A 175 -20.85 1.23 6.63
CA ILE A 175 -19.81 0.35 7.18
C ILE A 175 -18.77 1.06 8.06
N PHE A 176 -18.49 2.33 7.78
CA PHE A 176 -17.52 3.13 8.54
C PHE A 176 -18.14 3.97 9.65
N ASN A 177 -19.31 3.57 10.17
CA ASN A 177 -19.94 4.34 11.21
C ASN A 177 -19.15 4.33 12.52
N TYR A 178 -18.44 3.23 12.84
CA TYR A 178 -17.74 3.13 14.13
C TYR A 178 -16.54 2.17 14.28
N PRO A 179 -16.12 1.31 13.32
CA PRO A 179 -14.86 0.59 13.47
C PRO A 179 -13.76 1.06 12.51
N ALA A 180 -12.53 1.14 13.04
CA ALA A 180 -11.34 1.38 12.26
C ALA A 180 -10.83 0.09 11.60
N ILE A 181 -10.19 0.21 10.43
CA ILE A 181 -9.54 -0.92 9.75
C ILE A 181 -8.10 -1.05 10.25
N TRP A 182 -7.71 -2.24 10.67
CA TRP A 182 -6.33 -2.49 11.10
C TRP A 182 -5.32 -2.40 9.96
N SER A 183 -4.18 -1.77 10.25
CA SER A 183 -2.97 -1.91 9.46
C SER A 183 -2.10 -3.04 10.01
N SER A 184 -1.23 -3.63 9.18
CA SER A 184 -0.11 -4.47 9.61
C SER A 184 1.13 -3.64 10.01
N SER A 185 1.14 -2.34 9.73
CA SER A 185 2.25 -1.47 10.06
C SER A 185 2.19 -0.98 11.50
N GLY A 186 3.35 -0.76 12.11
CA GLY A 186 3.51 -0.12 13.42
C GLY A 186 4.30 1.18 13.34
N TYR A 187 4.21 2.03 14.36
CA TYR A 187 4.95 3.27 14.47
C TYR A 187 6.44 3.01 14.72
N VAL A 188 7.32 3.65 13.93
CA VAL A 188 8.77 3.35 13.92
C VAL A 188 9.47 3.71 15.22
N PHE A 189 9.04 4.78 15.90
CA PHE A 189 9.77 5.35 17.03
C PHE A 189 9.39 4.75 18.39
N ASN A 190 8.45 3.82 18.47
CA ASN A 190 8.00 3.25 19.75
C ASN A 190 8.44 1.78 19.91
N PRO A 191 9.17 1.42 21.00
CA PRO A 191 9.53 0.04 21.30
C PRO A 191 8.34 -0.89 21.54
N GLU A 192 7.16 -0.36 21.90
CA GLU A 192 5.95 -1.14 22.18
C GLU A 192 5.11 -1.48 20.92
N PHE A 193 5.57 -1.12 19.71
CA PHE A 193 4.87 -1.36 18.43
C PHE A 193 3.42 -0.86 18.45
N GLN A 194 3.26 0.47 18.37
CA GLN A 194 1.94 1.08 18.26
C GLN A 194 1.37 0.87 16.85
N PRO A 195 0.21 0.21 16.69
CA PRO A 195 -0.32 -0.13 15.39
C PRO A 195 -0.94 1.07 14.69
N PHE A 196 -0.77 1.13 13.37
CA PHE A 196 -1.58 2.01 12.53
C PHE A 196 -2.96 1.42 12.29
N ARG A 197 -3.93 2.30 12.02
CA ARG A 197 -5.24 1.95 11.53
C ARG A 197 -5.77 3.03 10.59
N PHE A 198 -6.79 2.67 9.83
CA PHE A 198 -7.57 3.61 9.06
C PHE A 198 -8.86 3.97 9.80
N ASN A 199 -9.02 5.24 10.13
CA ASN A 199 -10.23 5.79 10.72
C ASN A 199 -11.26 6.05 9.62
N GLY A 200 -12.15 5.10 9.38
CA GLY A 200 -13.14 5.22 8.31
C GLY A 200 -14.13 6.38 8.43
N LYS A 201 -14.25 7.00 9.62
CA LYS A 201 -15.07 8.21 9.80
C LYS A 201 -14.39 9.45 9.23
N LEU A 202 -13.07 9.57 9.38
CA LEU A 202 -12.30 10.75 9.01
C LEU A 202 -11.48 10.56 7.73
N GLY A 203 -11.26 9.31 7.31
CA GLY A 203 -10.36 8.98 6.20
C GLY A 203 -8.88 8.99 6.58
N GLU A 204 -8.59 9.06 7.88
CA GLU A 204 -7.24 9.29 8.40
C GLU A 204 -6.48 7.97 8.64
N ILE A 205 -5.16 8.02 8.47
CA ILE A 205 -4.23 6.98 8.91
C ILE A 205 -3.62 7.45 10.22
N GLU A 206 -3.98 6.79 11.32
CA GLU A 206 -3.57 7.15 12.67
C GLU A 206 -2.89 5.97 13.36
N TYR A 207 -1.92 6.23 14.23
CA TYR A 207 -1.40 5.23 15.16
C TYR A 207 -2.16 5.34 16.48
N ILE A 208 -2.20 4.26 17.26
CA ILE A 208 -2.89 4.26 18.56
C ILE A 208 -1.92 3.95 19.69
N ASP A 209 -2.01 4.75 20.76
CA ASP A 209 -1.17 4.61 21.94
C ASP A 209 -1.59 3.45 22.87
N ASP A 210 -2.88 3.10 22.94
CA ASP A 210 -3.41 2.01 23.78
C ASP A 210 -4.09 0.92 22.94
N PHE A 211 -3.32 0.00 22.39
CA PHE A 211 -3.83 -1.02 21.46
C PHE A 211 -4.22 -2.36 22.11
N LYS A 212 -3.92 -2.56 23.40
CA LYS A 212 -4.10 -3.87 24.08
C LYS A 212 -5.57 -4.27 24.25
N SER A 213 -6.50 -3.33 24.07
CA SER A 213 -7.95 -3.55 24.22
C SER A 213 -8.79 -3.05 23.04
N ILE A 214 -8.15 -2.60 21.95
CA ILE A 214 -8.85 -2.06 20.79
C ILE A 214 -9.17 -3.19 19.81
N TYR A 215 -10.41 -3.18 19.34
CA TYR A 215 -10.89 -4.06 18.30
C TYR A 215 -11.12 -3.23 17.02
N GLY A 216 -10.68 -3.76 15.88
CA GLY A 216 -10.86 -3.16 14.57
C GLY A 216 -11.43 -4.17 13.58
N ILE A 217 -12.01 -3.64 12.50
CA ILE A 217 -12.48 -4.47 11.38
C ILE A 217 -11.31 -4.95 10.55
N VAL A 218 -11.51 -6.10 9.91
CA VAL A 218 -10.52 -6.73 9.07
C VAL A 218 -10.90 -6.58 7.61
N LEU A 219 -9.93 -6.07 6.85
CA LEU A 219 -9.91 -6.00 5.41
C LEU A 219 -8.58 -6.61 4.99
N CYS A 220 -8.58 -7.60 4.10
CA CYS A 220 -7.34 -8.22 3.62
C CYS A 220 -6.99 -7.70 2.22
N VAL A 221 -5.69 -7.57 1.94
CA VAL A 221 -5.17 -7.40 0.58
C VAL A 221 -4.95 -8.77 -0.02
N LEU A 222 -5.31 -8.93 -1.29
CA LEU A 222 -5.37 -10.19 -2.03
C LEU A 222 -4.32 -10.19 -3.15
N GLY A 223 -3.71 -11.36 -3.39
CA GLY A 223 -3.02 -11.65 -4.65
C GLY A 223 -1.61 -11.07 -4.79
N GLN A 224 -0.82 -11.07 -3.71
CA GLN A 224 0.62 -10.82 -3.76
C GLN A 224 1.41 -12.06 -3.38
#